data_AF-A0A7X8IUX6-F1
#
_entry.id   AF-A0A7X8IUX6-F1
#
_cell.length_a   1.000
_cell.length_b   1.000
_cell.length_c   1.000
_cell.angle_alpha   90.00
_cell.angle_beta   90.00
_cell.angle_gamma   90.00
#
_symmetry.space_group_name_H-M   'P 1'
#
loop_
_entity.id
_entity.type
_entity.pdbx_description
1 polymer ?
#
loop_
_entity_poly.entity_id
_entity_poly.type
_entity_poly.pdbx_seq_one_letter_code
_entity_poly.pdbx_strand_id
1 'polypeptide(L)'
;MNMFHAVTGPIAVNTWGIPLDSGRVMIVDPGGDVDRIIAYLGELNSQLAVIMCTHGHLDHLLAVPELARRFPEAEILIHSLDAAYLGPGARERHRSFFHALGAFNLVEPYLEEMPPATALLAEGDRIADTPWTVLHTPGHSPGSICLYNAETGVLVS
;
A
#
# COMPACT_ATOMS: atom_id res chain seq x y z
N MET A 1 19.89 -5.59 0.78
CA MET A 1 18.72 -5.09 1.53
C MET A 1 17.78 -6.26 1.71
N ASN A 2 17.46 -6.67 2.93
CA ASN A 2 16.57 -7.82 3.14
C ASN A 2 15.12 -7.33 3.05
N MET A 3 14.62 -7.23 1.81
CA MET A 3 13.20 -7.02 1.55
C MET A 3 12.42 -8.29 1.89
N PHE A 4 11.20 -8.13 2.35
CA PHE A 4 10.23 -9.19 2.51
C PHE A 4 9.21 -9.20 1.40
N HIS A 5 8.78 -10.41 1.08
CA HIS A 5 7.73 -10.67 0.12
C HIS A 5 6.72 -11.63 0.73
N ALA A 6 5.46 -11.29 0.60
CA ALA A 6 4.37 -12.21 0.83
C ALA A 6 3.29 -12.03 -0.24
N VAL A 7 2.70 -13.14 -0.62
CA VAL A 7 1.43 -13.11 -1.35
C VAL A 7 0.32 -12.99 -0.31
N THR A 8 -0.50 -11.96 -0.42
CA THR A 8 -1.53 -11.64 0.58
C THR A 8 -2.89 -11.40 -0.05
N GLY A 9 -3.93 -11.70 0.72
CA GLY A 9 -5.31 -11.40 0.37
C GLY A 9 -5.94 -12.37 -0.62
N PRO A 10 -7.24 -12.20 -0.89
CA PRO A 10 -8.04 -13.11 -1.70
C PRO A 10 -7.68 -13.10 -3.20
N ILE A 11 -6.99 -12.06 -3.67
CA ILE A 11 -6.59 -11.88 -5.08
C ILE A 11 -5.06 -12.09 -5.26
N ALA A 12 -4.36 -12.54 -4.21
CA ALA A 12 -2.95 -12.91 -4.26
C ALA A 12 -2.02 -11.75 -4.69
N VAL A 13 -2.17 -10.59 -4.05
CA VAL A 13 -1.31 -9.42 -4.28
C VAL A 13 0.07 -9.64 -3.67
N ASN A 14 1.11 -9.16 -4.34
CA ASN A 14 2.48 -9.16 -3.81
C ASN A 14 2.67 -7.99 -2.83
N THR A 15 2.60 -8.28 -1.54
CA THR A 15 2.96 -7.34 -0.48
C THR A 15 4.46 -7.36 -0.24
N TRP A 16 5.08 -6.17 -0.20
CA TRP A 16 6.51 -6.03 0.06
C TRP A 16 6.79 -5.32 1.38
N GLY A 17 7.73 -5.84 2.16
CA GLY A 17 8.30 -5.17 3.33
C GLY A 17 9.69 -4.63 3.03
N ILE A 18 9.86 -3.31 3.12
CA ILE A 18 11.08 -2.61 2.75
C ILE A 18 11.62 -1.89 3.97
N PRO A 19 12.78 -2.29 4.52
CA PRO A 19 13.43 -1.55 5.60
C PRO A 19 13.76 -0.12 5.17
N LEU A 20 13.37 0.86 5.99
CA LEU A 20 13.71 2.27 5.78
C LEU A 20 15.00 2.63 6.51
N ASP A 21 15.13 2.17 7.76
CA ASP A 21 16.31 2.37 8.63
C ASP A 21 16.39 1.27 9.72
N SER A 22 17.20 1.49 10.76
CA SER A 22 17.29 0.58 11.91
C SER A 22 16.01 0.63 12.76
N GLY A 23 15.03 -0.20 12.39
CA GLY A 23 13.83 -0.43 13.18
C GLY A 23 12.55 0.11 12.56
N ARG A 24 12.60 0.69 11.35
CA ARG A 24 11.41 1.10 10.59
C ARG A 24 11.28 0.36 9.27
N VAL A 25 10.05 -0.03 8.95
CA VAL A 25 9.70 -0.72 7.71
C VAL A 25 8.56 0.01 7.00
N MET A 26 8.66 0.08 5.68
CA MET A 26 7.56 0.40 4.77
C MET A 26 6.93 -0.88 4.25
N ILE A 27 5.61 -0.98 4.33
CA ILE A 27 4.84 -2.04 3.70
C ILE A 27 4.22 -1.47 2.43
N VAL A 28 4.52 -2.08 1.28
CA VAL A 28 3.98 -1.73 -0.03
C VAL A 28 2.87 -2.69 -0.38
N ASP A 29 1.72 -2.14 -0.76
CA ASP A 29 0.53 -2.83 -1.25
C ASP A 29 0.02 -3.96 -0.33
N PRO A 30 -0.34 -3.65 0.93
CA PRO A 30 -0.84 -4.64 1.87
C PRO A 30 -2.22 -5.15 1.44
N GLY A 31 -2.23 -6.19 0.60
CA GLY A 31 -3.45 -6.73 0.02
C GLY A 31 -4.29 -7.63 0.92
N GLY A 32 -3.90 -7.80 2.18
CA GLY A 32 -4.63 -8.61 3.17
C GLY A 32 -3.68 -9.24 4.21
N ASP A 33 -4.16 -10.29 4.88
CA ASP A 33 -3.36 -11.13 5.80
C ASP A 33 -2.56 -10.32 6.85
N VAL A 34 -3.24 -9.41 7.55
CA VAL A 34 -2.63 -8.47 8.51
C VAL A 34 -1.76 -9.15 9.55
N ASP A 35 -2.22 -10.27 10.12
CA ASP A 35 -1.45 -11.02 11.12
C ASP A 35 -0.13 -11.56 10.57
N ARG A 36 -0.09 -11.91 9.28
CA ARG A 36 1.15 -12.33 8.61
C ARG A 36 2.12 -11.16 8.46
N ILE A 37 1.62 -9.98 8.11
CA ILE A 37 2.42 -8.75 8.03
C ILE A 37 2.98 -8.39 9.42
N ILE A 38 2.16 -8.47 10.46
CA ILE A 38 2.58 -8.17 11.85
C ILE A 38 3.61 -9.18 12.35
N ALA A 39 3.43 -10.47 12.07
CA ALA A 39 4.40 -11.50 12.45
C ALA A 39 5.79 -11.20 11.86
N TYR A 40 5.85 -10.79 10.59
CA TYR A 40 7.09 -10.40 9.95
C TYR A 40 7.75 -9.16 10.59
N LEU A 41 6.96 -8.12 10.88
CA LEU A 41 7.47 -6.95 11.61
C LEU A 41 8.10 -7.36 12.95
N GLY A 42 7.50 -8.34 13.64
CA GLY A 42 8.03 -8.94 14.86
C GLY A 42 9.36 -9.68 14.66
N GLU A 43 9.49 -10.49 13.60
CA GLU A 43 10.75 -11.18 13.25
C GLU A 43 11.91 -10.21 12.98
N LEU A 44 11.61 -9.06 12.38
CA LEU A 44 12.58 -7.99 12.15
C LEU A 44 12.84 -7.11 13.39
N ASN A 45 12.09 -7.30 14.48
CA ASN A 45 12.06 -6.36 15.61
C ASN A 45 11.91 -4.90 15.13
N SER A 46 10.99 -4.67 14.19
CA SER A 46 10.82 -3.39 13.49
C SER A 46 9.38 -2.89 13.60
N GLN A 47 9.21 -1.58 13.54
CA GLN A 47 7.92 -0.89 13.54
C GLN A 47 7.48 -0.56 12.12
N LEU A 48 6.17 -0.68 11.87
CA LEU A 48 5.57 -0.16 10.65
C LEU A 48 5.60 1.37 10.70
N ALA A 49 6.28 1.98 9.72
CA ALA A 49 6.38 3.43 9.61
C ALA A 49 5.64 3.99 8.41
N VAL A 50 5.52 3.22 7.32
CA VAL A 50 4.87 3.65 6.09
C VAL A 50 4.03 2.52 5.51
N ILE A 51 2.80 2.84 5.16
CA ILE A 51 1.91 2.05 4.32
C ILE A 51 1.91 2.73 2.95
N MET A 52 2.58 2.11 1.98
CA MET A 52 2.71 2.62 0.62
C MET A 52 1.69 1.94 -0.29
N CYS A 53 0.90 2.74 -1.00
CA CYS A 53 -0.04 2.26 -2.00
C CYS A 53 0.48 2.67 -3.38
N THR A 54 0.87 1.69 -4.21
CA THR A 54 1.27 1.93 -5.60
C THR A 54 0.13 2.53 -6.41
N HIS A 55 -1.11 2.15 -6.08
CA HIS A 55 -2.34 2.68 -6.68
C HIS A 55 -3.56 2.38 -5.80
N GLY A 56 -4.72 2.90 -6.22
CA GLY A 56 -5.97 2.87 -5.44
C GLY A 56 -6.86 1.63 -5.59
N HIS A 57 -6.42 0.52 -6.19
CA HIS A 57 -7.29 -0.65 -6.30
C HIS A 57 -7.41 -1.41 -4.97
N LEU A 58 -8.63 -1.86 -4.69
CA LEU A 58 -9.00 -2.40 -3.38
C LEU A 58 -8.13 -3.59 -2.96
N ASP A 59 -7.77 -4.45 -3.90
CA ASP A 59 -6.94 -5.63 -3.65
C ASP A 59 -5.53 -5.29 -3.14
N HIS A 60 -5.01 -4.10 -3.42
CA HIS A 60 -3.76 -3.58 -2.87
C HIS A 60 -3.94 -2.88 -1.50
N LEU A 61 -5.19 -2.63 -1.09
CA LEU A 61 -5.54 -1.82 0.07
C LEU A 61 -6.22 -2.58 1.21
N LEU A 62 -6.52 -3.87 1.06
CA LEU A 62 -7.41 -4.58 2.00
C LEU A 62 -6.91 -4.61 3.45
N ALA A 63 -5.59 -4.61 3.68
CA ALA A 63 -5.04 -4.56 5.03
C ALA A 63 -4.79 -3.13 5.55
N VAL A 64 -4.95 -2.09 4.71
CA VAL A 64 -4.69 -0.69 5.08
C VAL A 64 -5.49 -0.25 6.32
N PRO A 65 -6.82 -0.48 6.43
CA PRO A 65 -7.57 0.06 7.55
C PRO A 65 -7.21 -0.62 8.88
N GLU A 66 -6.96 -1.93 8.87
CA GLU A 66 -6.52 -2.63 10.08
C GLU A 66 -5.09 -2.24 10.47
N LEU A 67 -4.16 -2.15 9.52
CA LEU A 67 -2.80 -1.69 9.79
C LEU A 67 -2.80 -0.26 10.34
N ALA A 68 -3.60 0.64 9.78
CA ALA A 68 -3.75 2.01 10.29
C ALA A 68 -4.30 2.05 11.73
N ARG A 69 -5.25 1.17 12.08
CA ARG A 69 -5.74 1.03 13.46
C ARG A 69 -4.69 0.51 14.43
N ARG A 70 -3.85 -0.44 13.99
CA ARG A 70 -2.82 -1.10 14.81
C ARG A 70 -1.54 -0.27 14.93
N PHE A 71 -1.25 0.57 13.94
CA PHE A 71 -0.08 1.42 13.83
C PHE A 71 -0.49 2.86 13.46
N PRO A 72 -1.11 3.60 14.39
CA PRO A 72 -1.67 4.93 14.11
C PRO A 72 -0.63 6.00 13.74
N GLU A 73 0.65 5.75 14.06
CA GLU A 73 1.77 6.63 13.71
C GLU A 73 2.34 6.34 12.31
N ALA A 74 1.90 5.26 11.65
CA ALA A 74 2.36 4.93 10.31
C ALA A 74 1.74 5.87 9.28
N GLU A 75 2.55 6.41 8.38
CA GLU A 75 2.08 7.22 7.27
C GLU A 75 1.38 6.35 6.23
N ILE A 76 0.31 6.87 5.61
CA ILE A 76 -0.37 6.23 4.48
C ILE A 76 -0.11 7.10 3.26
N LEU A 77 0.68 6.57 2.33
CA LEU A 77 1.15 7.27 1.15
C LEU A 77 0.49 6.71 -0.10
N ILE A 78 0.01 7.59 -0.96
CA ILE A 78 -0.57 7.28 -2.27
C ILE A 78 -0.35 8.47 -3.21
N HIS A 79 -0.35 8.24 -4.51
CA HIS A 79 -0.33 9.35 -5.46
C HIS A 79 -1.61 10.19 -5.38
N SER A 80 -1.46 11.51 -5.56
CA SER A 80 -2.57 12.48 -5.48
C SER A 80 -3.78 12.13 -6.37
N LEU A 81 -3.55 11.56 -7.55
CA LEU A 81 -4.60 11.19 -8.50
C LEU A 81 -5.42 9.95 -8.10
N ASP A 82 -4.92 9.13 -7.17
CA ASP A 82 -5.64 7.97 -6.62
C ASP A 82 -6.09 8.20 -5.16
N ALA A 83 -5.82 9.37 -4.58
CA ALA A 83 -6.15 9.69 -3.20
C ALA A 83 -7.63 9.47 -2.83
N ALA A 84 -8.54 9.59 -3.80
CA ALA A 84 -9.98 9.40 -3.59
C ALA A 84 -10.41 7.92 -3.40
N TYR A 85 -9.48 6.98 -3.52
CA TYR A 85 -9.64 5.58 -3.11
C TYR A 85 -9.29 5.36 -1.63
N LEU A 86 -8.88 6.43 -0.92
CA LEU A 86 -8.73 6.46 0.52
C LEU A 86 -9.66 7.52 1.13
N GLY A 87 -9.98 7.40 2.40
CA GLY A 87 -10.82 8.36 3.11
C GLY A 87 -12.31 8.37 2.71
N PRO A 88 -13.03 9.47 2.99
CA PRO A 88 -14.48 9.56 2.78
C PRO A 88 -14.91 9.26 1.35
N GLY A 89 -15.84 8.31 1.19
CA GLY A 89 -16.38 7.91 -0.11
C GLY A 89 -15.57 6.85 -0.86
N ALA A 90 -14.41 6.44 -0.34
CA ALA A 90 -13.59 5.36 -0.90
C ALA A 90 -14.38 4.04 -1.01
N ARG A 91 -15.16 3.70 0.03
CA ARG A 91 -15.97 2.47 0.06
C ARG A 91 -16.91 2.36 -1.14
N GLU A 92 -17.61 3.44 -1.49
CA GLU A 92 -18.52 3.46 -2.65
C GLU A 92 -17.77 3.41 -3.98
N ARG A 93 -16.60 4.06 -4.04
CA ARG A 93 -15.72 4.02 -5.22
C ARG A 93 -15.23 2.60 -5.50
N HIS A 94 -14.76 1.89 -4.48
CA HIS A 94 -14.35 0.49 -4.61
C HIS A 94 -15.52 -0.41 -4.99
N ARG A 95 -16.67 -0.24 -4.33
CA ARG A 95 -17.91 -0.96 -4.67
C ARG A 95 -18.25 -0.81 -6.16
N SER A 96 -18.24 0.41 -6.67
CA SER A 96 -18.59 0.71 -8.07
C SER A 96 -17.66 0.00 -9.07
N PHE A 97 -16.36 -0.04 -8.79
CA PHE A 97 -15.38 -0.72 -9.64
C PHE A 97 -15.63 -2.24 -9.74
N PHE A 98 -15.75 -2.94 -8.60
CA PHE A 98 -15.96 -4.40 -8.62
C PHE A 98 -17.36 -4.81 -9.09
N HIS A 99 -18.36 -3.95 -8.88
CA HIS A 99 -19.68 -4.16 -9.44
C HIS A 99 -19.65 -4.14 -10.97
N ALA A 100 -18.93 -3.19 -11.58
CA ALA A 100 -18.78 -3.12 -13.04
C ALA A 100 -18.09 -4.36 -13.64
N LEU A 101 -17.24 -5.04 -12.86
CA LEU A 101 -16.55 -6.27 -13.25
C LEU A 101 -17.35 -7.55 -13.00
N GLY A 102 -18.54 -7.48 -12.39
CA GLY A 102 -19.30 -8.67 -11.97
C GLY A 102 -18.62 -9.49 -10.87
N ALA A 103 -17.61 -8.92 -10.21
CA ALA A 103 -16.74 -9.56 -9.23
C ALA A 103 -17.06 -9.14 -7.79
N PHE A 104 -18.17 -8.43 -7.57
CA PHE A 104 -18.52 -7.83 -6.29
C PHE A 104 -18.51 -8.81 -5.11
N ASN A 105 -19.04 -10.03 -5.29
CA ASN A 105 -19.10 -11.04 -4.24
C ASN A 105 -17.71 -11.49 -3.74
N LEU A 106 -16.65 -11.28 -4.52
CA LEU A 106 -15.27 -11.62 -4.11
C LEU A 106 -14.72 -10.63 -3.09
N VAL A 107 -15.21 -9.39 -3.09
CA VAL A 107 -14.66 -8.29 -2.30
C VAL A 107 -15.63 -7.73 -1.26
N GLU A 108 -16.92 -8.04 -1.35
CA GLU A 108 -17.95 -7.57 -0.41
C GLU A 108 -17.60 -7.76 1.06
N PRO A 109 -17.04 -8.93 1.50
CA PRO A 109 -16.67 -9.13 2.90
C PRO A 109 -15.55 -8.18 3.39
N TYR A 110 -14.81 -7.58 2.46
CA TYR A 110 -13.64 -6.75 2.74
C TYR A 110 -13.90 -5.25 2.50
N LEU A 111 -15.11 -4.87 2.10
CA LEU A 111 -15.47 -3.46 1.90
C LEU A 111 -15.74 -2.75 3.24
N GLU A 112 -14.69 -2.15 3.79
CA GLU A 112 -14.76 -1.27 4.97
C GLU A 112 -14.46 0.20 4.63
N GLU A 113 -14.59 1.07 5.63
CA GLU A 113 -14.19 2.48 5.50
C GLU A 113 -12.66 2.58 5.46
N MET A 114 -12.15 3.28 4.45
CA MET A 114 -10.71 3.49 4.29
C MET A 114 -10.26 4.71 5.11
N PRO A 115 -9.14 4.64 5.84
CA PRO A 115 -8.51 5.83 6.39
C PRO A 115 -8.07 6.77 5.24
N PRO A 116 -8.01 8.09 5.45
CA PRO A 116 -7.43 9.00 4.46
C PRO A 116 -5.92 8.78 4.34
N ALA A 117 -5.35 9.13 3.20
CA ALA A 117 -3.89 9.26 3.07
C ALA A 117 -3.36 10.32 4.04
N THR A 118 -2.20 10.07 4.65
CA THR A 118 -1.53 11.05 5.51
C THR A 118 -0.66 12.02 4.71
N ALA A 119 -0.16 11.58 3.55
CA ALA A 119 0.51 12.43 2.59
C ALA A 119 0.29 11.92 1.15
N LEU A 120 0.39 12.85 0.20
CA LEU A 120 0.20 12.58 -1.22
C LEU A 120 1.52 12.67 -1.95
N LEU A 121 1.74 11.72 -2.86
CA LEU A 121 2.94 11.63 -3.67
C LEU A 121 2.76 12.23 -5.07
N ALA A 122 3.88 12.63 -5.65
CA ALA A 122 4.07 13.05 -7.03
C ALA A 122 5.35 12.45 -7.62
N GLU A 123 5.54 12.63 -8.93
CA GLU A 123 6.77 12.28 -9.65
C GLU A 123 8.03 12.84 -8.94
N GLY A 124 9.03 11.98 -8.75
CA GLY A 124 10.33 12.37 -8.21
C GLY A 124 10.38 12.54 -6.68
N ASP A 125 9.26 12.37 -5.98
CA ASP A 125 9.26 12.39 -4.51
C ASP A 125 10.14 11.28 -3.94
N ARG A 126 10.79 11.57 -2.81
CA ARG A 126 11.60 10.60 -2.08
C ARG A 126 10.84 10.10 -0.87
N ILE A 127 10.98 8.80 -0.57
CA ILE A 127 10.36 8.22 0.63
C ILE A 127 11.27 8.50 1.82
N ALA A 128 10.94 9.51 2.62
CA ALA A 128 11.77 9.98 3.72
C ALA A 128 13.25 10.17 3.29
N ASP A 129 14.20 9.81 4.14
CA ASP A 129 15.64 9.88 3.86
C ASP A 129 16.18 8.61 3.17
N THR A 130 15.32 7.83 2.50
CA THR A 130 15.70 6.56 1.87
C THR A 130 16.09 6.73 0.40
N PRO A 131 16.78 5.75 -0.23
CA PRO A 131 17.10 5.78 -1.66
C PRO A 131 15.92 5.56 -2.62
N TRP A 132 14.70 5.35 -2.10
CA TRP A 132 13.52 5.09 -2.92
C TRP A 132 12.91 6.38 -3.47
N THR A 133 12.73 6.42 -4.79
CA THR A 133 12.15 7.54 -5.54
C THR A 133 10.86 7.09 -6.22
N VAL A 134 9.85 7.96 -6.19
CA VAL A 134 8.56 7.76 -6.86
C VAL A 134 8.69 8.02 -8.36
N LEU A 135 8.23 7.07 -9.17
CA LEU A 135 8.03 7.22 -10.61
C LEU A 135 6.54 7.16 -10.91
N HIS A 136 5.93 8.25 -11.34
CA HIS A 136 4.54 8.32 -11.78
C HIS A 136 4.37 7.58 -13.11
N THR A 137 3.61 6.49 -13.06
CA THR A 137 3.48 5.51 -14.15
C THR A 137 2.00 5.23 -14.44
N PRO A 138 1.22 6.26 -14.83
CA PRO A 138 -0.21 6.12 -15.03
C PRO A 138 -0.54 5.19 -16.20
N GLY A 139 -1.74 4.63 -16.16
CA GLY A 139 -2.29 3.81 -17.25
C GLY A 139 -3.25 2.75 -16.73
N HIS A 140 -2.79 1.96 -15.76
CA HIS A 140 -3.65 1.02 -15.03
C HIS A 140 -4.63 1.78 -14.12
N SER A 141 -4.10 2.72 -13.34
CA SER A 141 -4.86 3.78 -12.68
C SER A 141 -4.25 5.16 -13.01
N PRO A 142 -4.99 6.27 -12.84
CA PRO A 142 -4.45 7.62 -13.01
C PRO A 142 -3.29 7.94 -12.06
N GLY A 143 -3.33 7.40 -10.84
CA GLY A 143 -2.30 7.60 -9.81
C GLY A 143 -1.31 6.45 -9.64
N SER A 144 -1.19 5.53 -10.61
CA SER A 144 -0.22 4.43 -10.51
C SER A 144 1.21 4.97 -10.38
N ILE A 145 1.99 4.41 -9.45
CA ILE A 145 3.40 4.71 -9.25
C ILE A 145 4.24 3.44 -9.20
N CYS A 146 5.52 3.58 -9.51
CA CYS A 146 6.55 2.63 -9.12
C CYS A 146 7.48 3.27 -8.08
N LEU A 147 8.08 2.46 -7.23
CA LEU A 147 9.20 2.86 -6.37
C LEU A 147 10.51 2.33 -6.94
N TYR A 148 11.43 3.24 -7.22
CA TYR A 148 12.74 2.90 -7.79
C TYR A 148 13.88 3.18 -6.81
N ASN A 149 14.75 2.20 -6.62
CA ASN A 149 16.00 2.35 -5.91
C ASN A 149 17.17 2.26 -6.90
N ALA A 150 17.77 3.40 -7.22
CA ALA A 150 18.87 3.49 -8.19
C ALA A 150 20.16 2.82 -7.70
N GLU A 151 20.39 2.73 -6.38
CA GLU A 151 21.60 2.14 -5.81
C GLU A 151 21.60 0.62 -5.97
N THR A 152 20.42 -0.02 -5.87
CA THR A 152 20.26 -1.47 -6.00
C THR A 152 19.73 -1.91 -7.36
N GLY A 153 19.22 -0.98 -8.17
CA GLY A 153 18.54 -1.27 -9.43
C GLY A 153 17.18 -1.95 -9.27
N VAL A 154 16.59 -1.91 -8.06
CA VAL A 154 15.30 -2.54 -7.77
C VAL A 154 14.16 -1.58 -8.11
N LEU A 155 13.12 -2.12 -8.76
CA LEU A 155 11.85 -1.47 -9.02
C LEU A 155 10.73 -2.27 -8.36
N VAL A 156 9.88 -1.60 -7.58
CA VAL A 156 8.60 -2.13 -7.11
C VAL A 156 7.50 -1.42 -7.89
N SER A 157 6.66 -2.20 -8.58
CA SER A 157 5.69 -1.73 -9.58
C SER A 157 4.39 -2.51 -9.47
#